data_AF-A0A538I9G5-F1
#
_entry.id   AF-A0A538I9G5-F1
#
_cell.length_a   1.000
_cell.length_b   1.000
_cell.length_c   1.000
_cell.angle_alpha   90.00
_cell.angle_beta   90.00
_cell.angle_gamma   90.00
#
_symmetry.space_group_name_H-M   'P 1'
#
loop_
_entity.id
_entity.type
_entity.pdbx_description
1 polymer ?
#
loop_
_entity_poly.entity_id
_entity_poly.type
_entity_poly.pdbx_seq_one_letter_code
_entity_poly.pdbx_strand_id
1 'polypeptide(L)' 'MASWTVLEEQTVWISPRATSFTVACDACARSVAGDGYGAAVVAGTLPPDAVRGWLVCARGHQLRVERDGR' A
#
# COMPACT_ATOMS: atom_id res chain seq x y z
N MET A 1 -3.25 -29.12 8.56
CA MET A 1 -3.26 -27.75 9.11
C MET A 1 -2.94 -26.80 7.97
N ALA A 2 -3.97 -26.27 7.30
CA ALA A 2 -3.77 -25.30 6.23
C ALA A 2 -3.33 -23.98 6.86
N SER A 3 -2.08 -23.59 6.67
CA SER A 3 -1.59 -22.27 7.04
C SER A 3 -2.17 -21.26 6.07
N TRP A 4 -3.29 -20.67 6.43
CA TRP A 4 -3.81 -19.47 5.77
C TRP A 4 -2.97 -18.29 6.25
N THR A 5 -1.76 -18.14 5.73
CA THR A 5 -1.17 -16.81 5.68
C THR A 5 -2.02 -16.04 4.69
N VAL A 6 -3.03 -15.34 5.18
CA VAL A 6 -3.62 -14.24 4.44
C VAL A 6 -2.45 -13.31 4.20
N LEU A 7 -1.88 -13.34 2.99
CA LEU A 7 -1.05 -12.27 2.48
C LEU A 7 -1.97 -11.07 2.45
N GLU A 8 -2.05 -10.36 3.58
CA GLU A 8 -2.85 -9.15 3.72
C GLU A 8 -2.28 -8.12 2.74
N GLU A 9 -2.93 -8.06 1.58
CA GLU A 9 -2.64 -7.09 0.55
C GLU A 9 -3.13 -5.71 1.03
N GLN A 10 -2.17 -4.83 1.29
CA GLN A 10 -2.44 -3.47 1.70
C GLN A 10 -3.15 -2.72 0.55
N THR A 11 -4.36 -2.22 0.82
CA THR A 11 -5.09 -1.34 -0.12
C THR A 11 -4.99 0.11 0.34
N VAL A 12 -4.45 0.96 -0.52
CA VAL A 12 -4.29 2.40 -0.33
C VAL A 12 -5.46 3.12 -1.00
N TRP A 13 -6.33 3.73 -0.21
CA TRP A 13 -7.44 4.52 -0.73
C TRP A 13 -7.01 5.97 -0.93
N ILE A 14 -7.18 6.49 -2.13
CA ILE A 14 -6.89 7.90 -2.46
C ILE A 14 -8.16 8.64 -2.85
N SER A 15 -8.19 9.95 -2.62
CA SER A 15 -9.36 10.77 -2.95
C SER A 15 -9.65 10.76 -4.46
N PRO A 16 -10.90 11.05 -4.88
CA PRO A 16 -11.28 11.06 -6.30
C PRO A 16 -10.40 11.96 -7.19
N ARG A 17 -9.79 13.00 -6.63
CA ARG A 17 -8.96 13.97 -7.35
C ARG A 17 -7.46 13.81 -7.08
N ALA A 18 -7.06 12.91 -6.20
CA ALA A 18 -5.64 12.68 -5.91
C ALA A 18 -4.96 11.95 -7.08
N THR A 19 -3.83 12.50 -7.49
CA THR A 19 -2.92 11.92 -8.50
C THR A 19 -1.58 11.51 -7.91
N SER A 20 -1.26 11.98 -6.70
CA SER A 20 -0.05 11.66 -5.95
C SER A 20 -0.37 11.41 -4.49
N PHE A 21 0.35 10.50 -3.86
CA PHE A 21 0.17 10.13 -2.45
C PHE A 21 1.47 9.59 -1.86
N THR A 22 1.51 9.49 -0.53
CA THR A 22 2.58 8.84 0.22
C THR A 22 1.96 7.93 1.26
N VAL A 23 2.48 6.71 1.41
CA VAL A 23 1.93 5.70 2.31
C VAL A 23 3.03 4.88 2.99
N ALA A 24 2.82 4.46 4.23
CA ALA A 24 3.68 3.53 4.92
C ALA A 24 3.29 2.08 4.59
N CYS A 25 4.27 1.22 4.32
CA CYS A 25 4.01 -0.18 4.01
C CYS A 25 3.68 -0.99 5.28
N ASP A 26 2.45 -1.51 5.38
CA ASP A 26 1.97 -2.26 6.56
C ASP A 26 2.73 -3.57 6.75
N ALA A 27 3.10 -4.25 5.65
CA ALA A 27 3.92 -5.45 5.72
C ALA A 27 5.29 -5.17 6.35
N CYS A 28 5.90 -4.02 6.02
CA CYS A 28 7.13 -3.60 6.68
C CYS A 28 6.88 -3.29 8.16
N ALA A 29 5.81 -2.55 8.48
CA ALA A 29 5.47 -2.19 9.85
C ALA A 29 5.28 -3.43 10.74
N ARG A 30 4.68 -4.50 10.21
CA ARG A 30 4.51 -5.78 10.93
C ARG A 30 5.80 -6.58 11.08
N SER A 31 6.69 -6.51 10.09
CA SER A 31 7.95 -7.27 10.10
C SER A 31 8.99 -6.74 11.09
N VAL A 32 8.92 -5.45 11.42
CA VAL A 32 9.81 -4.82 12.39
C VAL A 32 9.10 -4.83 13.73
N ALA A 33 9.61 -5.59 14.71
CA ALA A 33 8.98 -5.82 16.02
C ALA A 33 8.87 -4.57 16.94
N GLY A 34 8.93 -3.35 16.39
CA GLY A 34 8.79 -2.09 17.14
C GLY A 34 8.02 -1.05 16.33
N ASP A 35 6.88 -0.64 16.87
CA ASP A 35 6.05 0.57 16.64
C ASP A 35 6.01 1.22 15.23
N GLY A 36 6.32 0.50 14.16
CA GLY A 36 6.24 0.99 12.77
C GLY A 36 7.38 1.92 12.32
N TYR A 37 8.35 2.27 13.19
CA TYR A 37 9.47 3.18 12.85
C TYR A 37 10.41 2.66 11.75
N GLY A 38 10.34 1.37 11.42
CA GLY A 38 11.10 0.75 10.32
C GLY A 38 10.31 0.58 9.00
N ALA A 39 9.04 1.00 8.94
CA ALA A 39 8.21 0.80 7.77
C ALA A 39 8.76 1.56 6.55
N ALA A 40 8.77 0.92 5.38
CA ALA A 40 9.13 1.61 4.15
C ALA A 40 8.02 2.59 3.77
N VAL A 41 8.38 3.85 3.52
CA VAL A 41 7.45 4.85 2.98
C VAL A 41 7.55 4.82 1.45
N VAL A 42 6.40 4.75 0.78
CA VAL A 42 6.30 4.70 -0.68
C VAL A 42 5.59 5.96 -1.16
N ALA A 43 6.24 6.71 -2.05
CA ALA A 43 5.60 7.75 -2.84
C ALA A 43 5.03 7.11 -4.11
N GLY A 44 3.76 7.40 -4.40
CA GLY A 44 3.05 6.82 -5.53
C GLY A 44 2.28 7.86 -6.32
N THR A 45 2.04 7.54 -7.59
CA THR A 45 1.16 8.31 -8.47
C THR A 45 0.12 7.40 -9.08
N LEU A 46 -1.12 7.87 -9.21
CA LEU A 46 -2.18 7.19 -9.95
C LEU A 46 -2.71 8.15 -11.01
N PRO A 47 -2.67 7.78 -12.31
CA PRO A 47 -3.24 8.62 -13.37
C PRO A 47 -4.71 9.01 -13.07
N PRO A 48 -5.17 10.20 -13.51
CA PRO A 48 -6.53 10.68 -13.22
C PRO A 48 -7.64 9.77 -13.75
N ASP A 49 -7.37 9.04 -14.81
CA ASP A 49 -8.25 8.10 -15.50
C ASP A 49 -8.17 6.66 -14.94
N ALA A 50 -7.11 6.33 -14.20
CA ALA A 50 -6.92 5.00 -13.64
C ALA A 50 -7.64 4.82 -12.29
N VAL A 51 -8.58 3.88 -12.18
CA VAL A 51 -9.31 3.61 -10.93
C VAL A 51 -8.46 2.83 -9.91
N ARG A 52 -7.54 1.99 -10.40
CA ARG A 52 -6.70 1.12 -9.60
C ARG A 52 -5.28 1.07 -10.16
N GLY A 53 -4.31 0.85 -9.29
CA GLY A 53 -2.92 0.62 -9.66
C GLY A 53 -2.19 -0.25 -8.65
N TRP A 54 -0.92 -0.51 -8.94
CA TRP A 54 -0.02 -1.28 -8.10
C TRP A 54 1.27 -0.52 -7.88
N LEU A 55 1.84 -0.70 -6.69
CA LEU A 55 3.15 -0.18 -6.32
C LEU A 55 3.89 -1.24 -5.51
N VAL A 56 5.20 -1.14 -5.52
CA VAL A 56 6.09 -2.04 -4.77
C VAL A 56 6.94 -1.18 -3.85
N CYS A 57 6.97 -1.51 -2.55
CA CYS A 57 7.84 -0.80 -1.63
C CYS A 57 9.31 -1.19 -1.83
N ALA A 58 10.25 -0.43 -1.29
CA ALA A 58 11.69 -0.71 -1.41
C ALA A 58 12.12 -2.10 -0.88
N ARG A 59 11.25 -2.79 -0.11
CA ARG A 59 11.46 -4.15 0.40
C ARG A 59 10.74 -5.24 -0.40
N GLY A 60 10.12 -4.89 -1.53
CA GLY A 60 9.49 -5.87 -2.43
C GLY A 60 8.03 -6.22 -2.12
N HIS A 61 7.40 -5.60 -1.12
CA HIS A 61 5.97 -5.84 -0.85
C HIS A 61 5.10 -5.12 -1.88
N GLN A 62 4.06 -5.80 -2.38
CA GLN A 62 3.06 -5.20 -3.25
C GLN A 62 1.98 -4.47 -2.43
N LEU A 63 1.63 -3.27 -2.87
CA LEU A 63 0.49 -2.52 -2.35
C LEU A 63 -0.45 -2.21 -3.53
N ARG A 64 -1.75 -2.31 -3.29
CA ARG A 64 -2.78 -1.94 -4.25
C ARG A 64 -3.22 -0.51 -3.95
N VAL A 65 -3.30 0.35 -4.96
CA VAL A 65 -3.93 1.67 -4.81
C VAL A 65 -5.28 1.66 -5.49
N GLU A 66 -6.29 2.21 -4.83
CA GLU A 66 -7.64 2.38 -5.35
C GLU A 66 -8.11 3.81 -5.12
N ARG A 67 -8.74 4.38 -6.15
CA ARG A 67 -9.41 5.66 -6.04
C ARG A 67 -10.76 5.44 -5.37
N ASP A 68 -11.01 6.17 -4.29
CA ASP A 68 -12.33 6.18 -3.67
C ASP A 68 -13.33 6.76 -4.68
N GLY A 69 -14.35 5.96 -4.97
CA GLY A 69 -15.32 6.20 -6.04
C GLY A 69 -16.76 6.20 -5.54
N ARG A 70 -16.99 6.43 -4.25
CA ARG A 70 -18.34 6.71 -3.74
C ARG A 70 -18.82 8.10 -4.14
#